data_AF-Q1MHF9-F1
#
_entry.id   AF-Q1MHF9-F1
#
_cell.length_a   1.000
_cell.length_b   1.000
_cell.length_c   1.000
_cell.angle_alpha   90.00
_cell.angle_beta   90.00
_cell.angle_gamma   90.00
#
_symmetry.space_group_name_H-M   'P 1'
#
loop_
_entity.id
_entity.type
_entity.pdbx_description
1 polymer ?
#
loop_
_entity_poly.entity_id
_entity_poly.type
_entity_poly.pdbx_seq_one_letter_code
_entity_poly.pdbx_strand_id
1 'polypeptide(L)'
;MTENVVSFEEKRFELLAGTIFGRSAEELNAAAIRSNIEFARNELKLVQSYIDLAYGAEIAITMIDGSGPPLQALAHLGNVLSNYEQVLFDQIASLEHQLEMLDSPPDEDED
;
A
#
# COMPACT_ATOMS: atom_id res chain seq x y z
N MET A 1 -6.67 -47.75 -18.33
CA MET A 1 -6.78 -46.40 -18.93
C MET A 1 -6.84 -45.43 -17.78
N THR A 2 -5.73 -44.78 -17.46
CA THR A 2 -5.66 -43.75 -16.41
C THR A 2 -5.61 -42.42 -17.13
N GLU A 3 -6.75 -41.77 -17.24
CA GLU A 3 -6.86 -40.43 -17.80
C GLU A 3 -6.04 -39.51 -16.90
N ASN A 4 -4.94 -38.97 -17.45
CA ASN A 4 -4.17 -37.91 -16.81
C ASN A 4 -5.10 -36.70 -16.69
N VAL A 5 -5.67 -36.52 -15.50
CA VAL A 5 -6.34 -35.28 -15.10
C VAL A 5 -5.23 -34.24 -14.98
N VAL A 6 -4.85 -33.66 -16.11
CA VAL A 6 -3.94 -32.52 -16.12
C VAL A 6 -4.69 -31.41 -15.42
N SER A 7 -4.27 -31.12 -14.18
CA SER A 7 -4.84 -30.07 -13.35
C SER A 7 -4.91 -28.79 -14.18
N PHE A 8 -6.10 -28.19 -14.25
CA PHE A 8 -6.31 -26.91 -14.90
C PHE A 8 -5.31 -25.85 -14.40
N GLU A 9 -4.86 -25.97 -13.15
CA GLU A 9 -3.88 -25.09 -12.54
C GLU A 9 -2.48 -25.25 -13.14
N GLU A 10 -2.09 -26.46 -13.53
CA GLU A 10 -0.78 -26.78 -14.10
C GLU A 10 -0.65 -26.24 -15.53
N LYS A 11 -1.73 -26.38 -16.33
CA LYS A 11 -1.85 -25.71 -17.64
C LYS A 11 -1.93 -24.19 -17.53
N ARG A 12 -2.59 -23.66 -16.50
CA ARG A 12 -2.62 -22.20 -16.23
C ARG A 12 -1.22 -21.70 -15.88
N PHE A 13 -0.46 -22.46 -15.10
CA PHE A 13 0.92 -22.17 -14.74
C PHE A 13 1.88 -22.24 -15.96
N GLU A 14 1.72 -23.23 -16.84
CA GLU A 14 2.50 -23.30 -18.09
C GLU A 14 2.14 -22.16 -19.07
N LEU A 15 0.87 -21.74 -19.15
CA LEU A 15 0.46 -20.60 -19.99
C LEU A 15 0.98 -19.26 -19.44
N LEU A 16 1.08 -19.15 -18.10
CA LEU A 16 1.57 -17.99 -17.35
C LEU A 16 3.09 -18.01 -17.13
N ALA A 17 3.80 -19.03 -17.62
CA ALA A 17 5.25 -19.17 -17.53
C ALA A 17 5.96 -18.03 -18.30
N GLY A 18 6.05 -16.86 -17.67
CA GLY A 18 6.73 -15.70 -18.20
C GLY A 18 6.20 -14.35 -17.70
N THR A 19 4.96 -14.26 -17.21
CA THR A 19 4.37 -12.97 -16.80
C THR A 19 3.53 -13.12 -15.54
N ILE A 20 4.14 -12.78 -14.40
CA ILE A 20 3.52 -12.76 -13.06
C ILE A 20 2.38 -11.73 -12.96
N PHE A 21 2.34 -10.77 -13.89
CA PHE A 21 1.46 -9.59 -13.84
C PHE A 21 0.36 -9.58 -14.92
N GLY A 22 0.07 -10.74 -15.54
CA GLY A 22 -0.84 -10.82 -16.69
C GLY A 22 -0.20 -10.32 -17.99
N ARG A 23 -0.96 -10.34 -19.08
CA ARG A 23 -0.53 -9.91 -20.42
C ARG A 23 -1.38 -8.77 -20.98
N SER A 24 -2.61 -8.59 -20.51
CA SER A 24 -3.46 -7.49 -20.98
C SER A 24 -3.08 -6.17 -20.29
N ALA A 25 -3.40 -5.04 -20.94
CA ALA A 25 -3.19 -3.72 -20.34
C ALA A 25 -3.99 -3.55 -19.03
N GLU A 26 -5.19 -4.14 -18.97
CA GLU A 26 -6.05 -4.14 -17.79
C GLU A 26 -5.45 -4.95 -16.65
N GLU A 27 -4.93 -6.16 -16.93
CA GLU A 27 -4.27 -7.01 -15.93
C GLU A 27 -3.03 -6.33 -15.36
N LEU A 28 -2.21 -5.70 -16.22
CA LEU A 28 -1.03 -4.94 -15.81
C LEU A 28 -1.41 -3.72 -14.96
N ASN A 29 -2.48 -3.02 -15.32
CA ASN A 29 -2.98 -1.88 -14.57
C ASN A 29 -3.51 -2.30 -13.19
N ALA A 30 -4.32 -3.35 -13.12
CA ALA A 30 -4.82 -3.92 -11.87
C ALA A 30 -3.67 -4.40 -10.98
N ALA A 31 -2.65 -5.04 -11.55
CA ALA A 31 -1.45 -5.46 -10.82
C ALA A 31 -0.66 -4.26 -10.27
N ALA A 32 -0.52 -3.18 -11.05
CA ALA A 32 0.15 -1.96 -10.60
C ALA A 32 -0.61 -1.29 -9.45
N ILE A 33 -1.94 -1.20 -9.53
CA ILE A 33 -2.78 -0.64 -8.47
C ILE A 33 -2.65 -1.49 -7.20
N ARG A 34 -2.75 -2.81 -7.30
CA ARG A 34 -2.56 -3.73 -6.15
C ARG A 34 -1.19 -3.56 -5.51
N SER A 35 -0.13 -3.45 -6.32
CA SER A 35 1.22 -3.19 -5.82
C SER A 35 1.33 -1.85 -5.08
N ASN A 36 0.67 -0.80 -5.58
CA ASN A 36 0.67 0.52 -4.95
C ASN A 36 -0.12 0.50 -3.63
N ILE A 37 -1.22 -0.25 -3.54
CA ILE A 37 -1.97 -0.45 -2.29
C ILE A 37 -1.09 -1.14 -1.25
N GLU A 38 -0.39 -2.22 -1.61
CA GLU A 38 0.51 -2.93 -0.69
C GLU A 38 1.65 -2.04 -0.21
N PHE A 39 2.24 -1.26 -1.12
CA PHE A 39 3.27 -0.29 -0.75
C PHE A 39 2.73 0.75 0.24
N ALA A 40 1.60 1.38 -0.06
CA ALA A 40 0.99 2.39 0.81
C ALA A 40 0.61 1.82 2.19
N ARG A 41 0.12 0.57 2.27
CA ARG A 41 -0.17 -0.09 3.55
C ARG A 41 1.10 -0.35 4.37
N ASN A 42 2.19 -0.78 3.73
CA ASN A 42 3.47 -0.97 4.41
C ASN A 42 4.04 0.36 4.91
N GLU A 43 3.91 1.41 4.11
CA GLU A 43 4.33 2.76 4.49
C GLU A 43 3.49 3.31 5.65
N LEU A 44 2.17 3.13 5.61
CA LEU A 44 1.26 3.50 6.71
C LEU A 44 1.69 2.85 8.02
N LYS A 45 1.99 1.55 8.01
CA LYS A 45 2.47 0.83 9.20
C LYS A 45 3.78 1.42 9.75
N LEU A 46 4.69 1.81 8.86
CA LEU A 46 5.95 2.46 9.24
C LEU A 46 5.70 3.84 9.86
N VAL A 47 4.83 4.64 9.25
CA VAL A 47 4.46 5.97 9.75
C VAL A 47 3.81 5.87 11.13
N GLN A 48 2.89 4.95 11.33
CA GLN A 48 2.26 4.67 12.63
C GLN A 48 3.31 4.33 13.69
N SER A 49 4.28 3.49 13.33
CA SER A 49 5.40 3.18 14.24
C SER A 49 6.20 4.43 14.62
N TYR A 50 6.44 5.35 13.68
CA TYR A 50 7.13 6.62 13.98
C TYR A 50 6.29 7.59 14.81
N ILE A 51 4.96 7.60 14.63
CA ILE A 51 4.03 8.38 15.45
C ILE A 51 4.11 7.89 16.91
N ASP A 52 4.07 6.57 17.10
CA ASP A 52 4.21 5.95 18.43
C ASP A 52 5.53 6.34 19.10
N LEU A 53 6.65 6.29 18.37
CA LEU A 53 7.95 6.75 18.89
C LEU A 53 7.98 8.24 19.22
N ALA A 54 7.35 9.09 18.39
CA ALA A 54 7.34 10.54 18.57
C ALA A 54 6.54 10.96 19.81
N TYR A 55 5.41 10.29 20.09
CA TYR A 55 4.56 10.61 21.24
C TYR A 55 4.84 9.75 22.48
N GLY A 56 5.47 8.60 22.34
CA GLY A 56 5.79 7.66 23.42
C GLY A 56 6.95 8.08 24.32
N ALA A 57 7.60 9.22 24.04
CA ALA A 57 8.79 9.71 24.75
C ALA A 57 9.99 8.74 24.75
N GLU A 58 10.05 7.84 23.76
CA GLU A 58 11.14 6.86 23.61
C GLU A 58 12.39 7.45 22.94
N ILE A 59 12.28 8.68 22.39
CA ILE A 59 13.38 9.38 21.73
C ILE A 59 13.94 10.47 22.65
N ALA A 60 15.22 10.34 23.03
CA ALA A 60 15.98 11.39 23.70
C ALA A 60 16.71 12.26 22.67
N ILE A 61 16.42 13.57 22.66
CA ILE A 61 17.11 14.53 21.79
C ILE A 61 18.20 15.24 22.59
N THR A 62 19.44 15.15 22.10
CA THR A 62 20.60 15.86 22.65
C THR A 62 21.17 16.81 21.61
N MET A 63 21.29 18.09 21.96
CA MET A 63 21.90 19.09 21.07
C MET A 63 23.43 19.11 21.26
N ILE A 64 24.15 19.30 20.15
CA ILE A 64 25.64 19.28 20.13
C ILE A 64 26.22 20.46 20.93
N ASP A 65 25.50 21.56 21.02
CA ASP A 65 25.87 22.77 21.76
C ASP A 65 25.55 22.67 23.27
N GLY A 66 25.03 21.53 23.74
CA GLY A 66 24.64 21.31 25.13
C GLY A 66 23.34 22.02 25.51
N SER A 67 22.64 22.66 24.58
CA SER A 67 21.31 23.20 24.83
C SER A 67 20.28 22.07 25.01
N GLY A 68 19.21 22.36 25.77
CA GLY A 68 18.08 21.44 25.88
C GLY A 68 17.35 21.34 24.53
N PRO A 69 16.77 20.19 24.18
CA PRO A 69 15.99 20.07 22.97
C PRO A 69 14.78 21.02 23.01
N PRO A 70 14.31 21.52 21.86
CA PRO A 70 13.10 22.35 21.82
C PRO A 70 11.92 21.54 22.38
N LEU A 71 11.18 22.13 23.32
CA LEU A 71 10.06 21.49 24.04
C LEU A 71 8.99 20.86 23.12
N GLN A 72 8.94 21.28 21.85
CA GLN A 72 7.93 20.86 20.88
C GLN A 72 8.53 20.22 19.61
N ALA A 73 9.82 19.89 19.61
CA ALA A 73 10.47 19.33 18.41
C ALA A 73 9.79 18.03 17.94
N LEU A 74 9.50 17.11 18.88
CA LEU A 74 8.80 15.86 18.58
C LEU A 74 7.30 16.07 18.34
N ALA A 75 6.68 17.09 18.94
CA ALA A 75 5.28 17.40 18.70
C ALA A 75 5.06 17.86 17.24
N HIS A 76 5.97 18.67 16.69
CA HIS A 76 5.90 19.05 15.29
C HIS A 76 6.09 17.85 14.36
N LEU A 77 7.07 16.98 14.65
CA LEU A 77 7.29 15.76 13.89
C LEU A 77 6.06 14.84 13.94
N GLY A 78 5.48 14.64 15.12
CA GLY A 78 4.26 13.86 15.30
C GLY A 78 3.09 14.40 14.48
N ASN A 79 2.91 15.72 14.43
CA ASN A 79 1.88 16.35 13.59
C ASN A 79 2.12 16.12 12.09
N VAL A 80 3.36 16.25 11.62
CA VAL A 80 3.70 15.98 10.20
C VAL A 80 3.41 14.52 9.86
N LEU A 81 3.81 13.59 10.73
CA LEU A 81 3.56 12.17 10.54
C LEU A 81 2.07 11.83 10.57
N SER A 82 1.29 12.44 11.48
CA SER A 82 -0.16 12.24 11.55
C SER A 82 -0.88 12.75 10.30
N ASN A 83 -0.44 13.89 9.76
CA ASN A 83 -0.96 14.39 8.49
C ASN A 83 -0.60 13.44 7.33
N TYR A 84 0.59 12.87 7.34
CA TYR A 84 1.00 11.93 6.31
C TYR A 84 0.23 10.61 6.40
N GLU A 85 -0.05 10.11 7.61
CA GLU A 85 -0.95 8.99 7.84
C GLU A 85 -2.34 9.22 7.20
N GLN A 86 -2.93 10.41 7.37
CA GLN A 86 -4.20 10.75 6.74
C GLN A 86 -4.11 10.69 5.21
N VAL A 87 -3.04 11.24 4.62
CA VAL A 87 -2.82 11.19 3.17
C VAL A 87 -2.70 9.74 2.67
N LEU A 88 -2.03 8.87 3.43
CA LEU A 88 -1.92 7.45 3.09
C LEU A 88 -3.27 6.74 3.16
N PHE A 89 -4.13 7.05 4.14
CA PHE A 89 -5.50 6.53 4.17
C PHE A 89 -6.29 6.94 2.93
N ASP A 90 -6.26 8.22 2.59
CA ASP A 90 -6.98 8.76 1.42
C ASP A 90 -6.45 8.13 0.12
N GLN A 91 -5.13 7.94 0.01
CA GLN A 91 -4.51 7.28 -1.14
C GLN A 91 -4.90 5.81 -1.26
N ILE A 92 -4.91 5.06 -0.15
CA ILE A 92 -5.33 3.66 -0.14
C ILE A 92 -6.79 3.56 -0.59
N ALA A 93 -7.68 4.37 -0.02
CA ALA A 93 -9.10 4.37 -0.39
C ALA A 93 -9.29 4.72 -1.89
N SER A 94 -8.54 5.69 -2.40
CA SER A 94 -8.59 6.05 -3.82
C SER A 94 -8.15 4.90 -4.74
N LEU A 95 -7.08 4.19 -4.36
CA LEU A 95 -6.57 3.05 -5.14
C LEU A 95 -7.51 1.83 -5.05
N GLU A 96 -8.09 1.57 -3.88
CA GLU A 96 -9.09 0.51 -3.70
C GLU A 96 -10.33 0.76 -4.56
N HIS A 97 -10.81 2.01 -4.59
CA HIS A 97 -11.91 2.40 -5.47
C HIS A 97 -11.55 2.24 -6.95
N GLN A 98 -10.35 2.66 -7.37
CA GLN A 98 -9.88 2.46 -8.76
C GLN A 98 -9.81 0.98 -9.15
N LEU A 99 -9.41 0.12 -8.21
CA LEU A 99 -9.37 -1.33 -8.44
C LEU A 99 -10.77 -1.92 -8.58
N GLU A 100 -11.71 -1.50 -7.73
CA GLU A 100 -13.12 -1.92 -7.80
C GLU A 100 -13.76 -1.55 -9.14
N MET A 101 -13.51 -0.33 -9.64
CA MET A 101 -14.01 0.13 -10.94
C MET A 101 -13.45 -0.68 -12.13
N LEU A 102 -12.27 -1.29 -11.97
CA LEU A 102 -11.69 -2.19 -12.98
C LEU A 102 -12.27 -3.61 -12.90
N ASP A 103 -12.52 -4.11 -11.68
CA ASP A 103 -13.08 -5.46 -11.45
C ASP A 103 -14.61 -5.49 -11.70
N SER A 104 -15.30 -4.36 -11.65
CA SER A 104 -16.74 -4.21 -11.92
C SER A 104 -17.02 -2.85 -12.57
N PRO A 105 -16.83 -2.73 -13.90
CA PRO A 105 -17.20 -1.51 -14.60
C PRO A 105 -18.71 -1.25 -14.42
N PRO A 106 -19.15 0.01 -14.28
CA PRO A 106 -20.57 0.33 -14.16
C PRO A 106 -21.30 -0.24 -15.38
N ASP A 107 -22.43 -0.91 -15.15
CA ASP A 107 -23.29 -1.39 -16.23
C ASP A 107 -23.65 -0.19 -17.13
N GLU A 108 -23.17 -0.16 -18.38
CA GLU A 108 -23.49 0.90 -19.36
C GLU A 108 -24.94 0.81 -19.88
N ASP A 109 -25.81 0.02 -19.24
CA ASP A 109 -27.19 -0.27 -19.66
C ASP A 109 -28.24 0.38 -18.73
N GLU A 110 -28.12 1.68 -18.43
CA GLU A 110 -29.26 2.50 -17.97
C GLU A 110 -29.18 3.91 -18.58
N ASP A 111 -29.57 4.04 -19.86
CA ASP A 111 -30.28 5.19 -20.44
C ASP A 111 -30.83 4.88 -21.86
#